data_AF-A0A4P6PGW6-F1
#
_entry.id   AF-A0A4P6PGW6-F1
#
_cell.length_a   1.000
_cell.length_b   1.000
_cell.length_c   1.000
_cell.angle_alpha   90.00
_cell.angle_beta   90.00
_cell.angle_gamma   90.00
#
_symmetry.space_group_name_H-M   'P 1'
#
loop_
_entity.id
_entity.type
_entity.pdbx_description
1 polymer ?
#
loop_
_entity_poly.entity_id
_entity_poly.type
_entity_poly.pdbx_seq_one_letter_code
_entity_poly.pdbx_strand_id
1 'polypeptide(L)'
;MWTVCRARLEMLSTTKKRNTCRVLEVRRLTPETTVVRFERQGLEFEPGQYIRVGLEGDPEIRDYSVYSGANKTDYLEVLVRRVEDGLVSKQLCDLEVGETVSVGGPYGHFKLLDEIRKKPLLLISTGTGISPFHSFAESYEGLSYRLIHGTARVDESYESDFYGDHYFHCVSREEGGDFKGRVTDYLRDLEIAPETNAFLCGNCDMIYEVFDMLQDKGLPTAQIHTEVYF
;
A
#
# COMPACT_ATOMS: atom_id res chain seq x y z
N MET A 1 1.88 -42.21 -26.56
CA MET A 1 1.44 -40.80 -26.74
C MET A 1 0.42 -40.35 -25.67
N TRP A 2 0.37 -41.00 -24.50
CA TRP A 2 -0.58 -40.66 -23.41
C TRP A 2 0.12 -40.32 -22.08
N THR A 3 1.44 -40.54 -21.97
CA THR A 3 2.21 -40.27 -20.75
C THR A 3 2.74 -38.83 -20.69
N VAL A 4 2.92 -38.18 -21.85
CA VAL A 4 3.47 -36.80 -21.95
C VAL A 4 2.42 -35.72 -21.66
N CYS A 5 1.12 -36.04 -21.75
CA CYS A 5 0.04 -35.08 -21.45
C CYS A 5 -0.21 -34.87 -19.95
N ARG A 6 0.16 -35.82 -19.07
CA ARG A 6 0.00 -35.63 -17.61
C ARG A 6 1.04 -34.68 -17.03
N ALA A 7 2.28 -34.73 -17.51
CA ALA A 7 3.35 -33.85 -17.05
C ALA A 7 3.17 -32.37 -17.47
N ARG A 8 2.28 -32.08 -18.44
CA ARG A 8 2.03 -30.71 -18.92
C ARG A 8 0.84 -30.03 -18.23
N LEU A 9 0.02 -30.78 -17.48
CA LEU A 9 -1.09 -30.26 -16.69
C LEU A 9 -0.70 -29.90 -15.24
N GLU A 10 0.43 -30.40 -14.74
CA GLU A 10 1.01 -29.97 -13.46
C GLU A 10 1.78 -28.64 -13.54
N MET A 11 1.87 -28.05 -14.74
CA MET A 11 2.66 -26.83 -15.02
C MET A 11 1.83 -25.54 -15.17
N LEU A 12 0.57 -25.52 -14.72
CA LEU A 12 -0.32 -24.33 -14.81
C LEU A 12 -1.21 -24.09 -13.56
N SER A 13 -0.69 -24.34 -12.36
CA SER A 13 -1.27 -23.75 -11.14
C SER A 13 -0.20 -23.65 -10.05
N THR A 14 0.68 -22.66 -10.15
CA THR A 14 1.37 -22.12 -8.97
C THR A 14 0.39 -21.25 -8.19
N THR A 15 -0.69 -21.84 -7.67
CA THR A 15 -1.46 -21.20 -6.61
C THR A 15 -0.54 -21.16 -5.41
N LYS A 16 0.10 -20.02 -5.12
CA LYS A 16 0.91 -19.87 -3.90
C LYS A 16 0.06 -20.35 -2.72
N LYS A 17 0.65 -21.19 -1.87
CA LYS A 17 -0.01 -21.74 -0.70
C LYS A 17 -0.55 -20.59 0.16
N ARG A 18 -1.82 -20.68 0.54
CA ARG A 18 -2.44 -19.77 1.50
C ARG A 18 -2.21 -20.31 2.92
N ASN A 19 -1.90 -19.40 3.83
CA ASN A 19 -1.74 -19.68 5.24
C ASN A 19 -2.97 -19.15 5.98
N THR A 20 -3.47 -19.93 6.93
CA THR A 20 -4.43 -19.43 7.92
C THR A 20 -3.65 -18.65 8.97
N CYS A 21 -3.96 -17.36 9.09
CA CYS A 21 -3.32 -16.45 10.02
C CYS A 21 -4.33 -15.97 11.06
N ARG A 22 -3.98 -16.05 12.34
CA ARG A 22 -4.83 -15.54 13.42
C ARG A 22 -4.69 -14.02 13.54
N VAL A 23 -5.80 -13.33 13.73
CA VAL A 23 -5.87 -11.90 14.01
C VAL A 23 -5.34 -11.66 15.42
N LEU A 24 -4.32 -10.80 15.49
CA LEU A 24 -3.62 -10.44 16.73
C LEU A 24 -4.10 -9.10 17.28
N GLU A 25 -4.44 -8.16 16.40
CA GLU A 25 -4.85 -6.82 16.77
C GLU A 25 -5.70 -6.17 15.67
N VAL A 26 -6.64 -5.31 16.08
CA VAL A 26 -7.50 -4.54 15.18
C VAL A 26 -7.52 -3.09 15.66
N ARG A 27 -6.91 -2.18 14.89
CA ARG A 27 -6.87 -0.74 15.18
C ARG A 27 -7.81 0.01 14.25
N ARG A 28 -8.92 0.54 14.78
CA ARG A 28 -9.88 1.34 14.02
C ARG A 28 -9.39 2.79 13.98
N LEU A 29 -8.84 3.21 12.84
CA LEU A 29 -8.25 4.54 12.67
C LEU A 29 -9.34 5.60 12.42
N THR A 30 -10.33 5.26 11.59
CA THR A 30 -11.51 6.08 11.30
C THR A 30 -12.75 5.18 11.30
N PRO A 31 -13.97 5.73 11.15
CA PRO A 31 -15.17 4.89 11.00
C PRO A 31 -15.10 3.91 9.82
N GLU A 32 -14.33 4.24 8.78
CA GLU A 32 -14.24 3.46 7.54
C GLU A 32 -12.89 2.78 7.34
N THR A 33 -11.88 3.05 8.16
CA THR A 33 -10.53 2.52 7.93
C THR A 33 -9.95 1.85 9.18
N THR A 34 -9.47 0.63 9.00
CA THR A 34 -8.95 -0.24 10.06
C THR A 34 -7.60 -0.82 9.66
N VAL A 35 -6.64 -0.82 10.58
CA VAL A 35 -5.44 -1.66 10.46
C VAL A 35 -5.72 -3.01 11.10
N VAL A 36 -5.53 -4.08 10.34
CA VAL A 36 -5.67 -5.45 10.82
C VAL A 36 -4.28 -6.08 10.89
N ARG A 37 -3.89 -6.53 12.09
CA ARG A 37 -2.65 -7.26 12.35
C ARG A 37 -2.94 -8.73 12.50
N PHE A 38 -2.20 -9.58 11.79
CA PHE A 38 -2.29 -11.03 11.91
C PHE A 38 -0.91 -11.70 11.90
N GLU A 39 -0.86 -12.95 12.31
CA GLU A 39 0.37 -13.76 12.32
C GLU A 39 1.05 -13.79 10.95
N ARG A 40 2.37 -13.61 10.91
CA ARG A 40 3.15 -13.62 9.66
C ARG A 40 3.30 -15.01 9.04
N GLN A 41 3.23 -16.06 9.86
CA GLN A 41 3.35 -17.47 9.43
C GLN A 41 4.58 -17.72 8.52
N GLY A 42 5.70 -17.03 8.80
CA GLY A 42 6.95 -17.13 8.04
C GLY A 42 6.90 -16.58 6.61
N LEU A 43 5.86 -15.81 6.25
CA LEU A 43 5.77 -15.15 4.94
C LEU A 43 6.79 -14.02 4.88
N GLU A 44 7.82 -14.20 4.04
CA GLU A 44 8.77 -13.13 3.73
C GLU A 44 8.26 -12.26 2.58
N PHE A 45 8.49 -10.95 2.67
CA PHE A 45 8.11 -9.99 1.64
C PHE A 45 9.14 -8.85 1.55
N GLU A 46 9.20 -8.21 0.38
CA GLU A 46 9.91 -6.95 0.21
C GLU A 46 8.92 -5.79 0.45
N PRO A 47 9.31 -4.73 1.18
CA PRO A 47 8.46 -3.56 1.38
C PRO A 47 7.88 -3.04 0.06
N GLY A 48 6.62 -2.61 0.09
CA GLY A 48 5.85 -2.20 -1.07
C GLY A 48 5.08 -3.32 -1.78
N GLN A 49 5.40 -4.59 -1.53
CA GLN A 49 4.62 -5.73 -2.00
C GLN A 49 3.23 -5.82 -1.36
N TYR A 50 2.35 -6.59 -1.99
CA TYR A 50 1.01 -6.86 -1.50
C TYR A 50 0.80 -8.34 -1.21
N ILE A 51 -0.22 -8.61 -0.40
CA ILE A 51 -0.73 -9.94 -0.07
C ILE A 51 -2.21 -10.01 -0.40
N ARG A 52 -2.70 -11.23 -0.56
CA ARG A 52 -4.11 -11.52 -0.73
C ARG A 52 -4.70 -11.91 0.60
N VAL A 53 -5.72 -11.20 1.05
CA VAL A 53 -6.40 -11.43 2.34
C VAL A 53 -7.89 -11.62 2.11
N GLY A 54 -8.46 -12.61 2.79
CA GLY A 54 -9.88 -12.92 2.81
C GLY A 54 -10.21 -13.69 4.08
N LEU A 55 -11.50 -13.91 4.36
CA LEU A 55 -11.88 -14.74 5.48
C LEU A 55 -11.51 -16.21 5.23
N GLU A 56 -11.16 -16.93 6.30
CA GLU A 56 -10.90 -18.36 6.20
C GLU A 56 -12.18 -19.10 5.72
N GLY A 57 -12.05 -19.92 4.68
CA GLY A 57 -13.18 -20.63 4.06
C GLY A 57 -14.01 -19.84 3.04
N ASP A 58 -13.77 -18.53 2.87
CA ASP A 58 -14.43 -17.71 1.85
C ASP A 58 -13.63 -17.78 0.52
N PRO A 59 -14.30 -17.97 -0.64
CA PRO A 59 -13.62 -17.87 -1.94
C PRO A 59 -13.16 -16.45 -2.29
N GLU A 60 -13.79 -15.42 -1.72
CA GLU A 60 -13.50 -14.02 -2.01
C GLU A 60 -12.22 -13.58 -1.28
N ILE A 61 -11.26 -13.08 -2.07
CA ILE A 61 -9.98 -12.58 -1.57
C ILE A 61 -9.67 -11.25 -2.27
N ARG A 62 -9.01 -10.32 -1.58
CA ARG A 62 -8.61 -9.04 -2.15
C ARG A 62 -7.13 -8.77 -1.90
N ASP A 63 -6.54 -8.02 -2.81
CA ASP A 63 -5.15 -7.58 -2.73
C ASP A 63 -5.06 -6.39 -1.74
N TYR A 64 -4.12 -6.47 -0.81
CA TYR A 64 -3.78 -5.41 0.13
C TYR A 64 -2.26 -5.26 0.19
N SER A 65 -1.73 -4.07 -0.08
CA SER A 65 -0.32 -3.79 0.18
C SER A 65 -0.02 -4.05 1.66
N VAL A 66 1.12 -4.68 1.92
CA VAL A 66 1.56 -4.88 3.30
C VAL A 66 1.83 -3.51 3.90
N TYR A 67 1.21 -3.25 5.05
CA TYR A 67 1.29 -1.99 5.77
C TYR A 67 2.51 -1.97 6.69
N SER A 68 2.74 -3.04 7.46
CA SER A 68 3.87 -3.18 8.38
C SER A 68 5.23 -3.27 7.68
N GLY A 69 6.30 -3.02 8.43
CA GLY A 69 7.67 -3.19 7.97
C GLY A 69 8.10 -4.65 7.80
N ALA A 70 9.00 -4.91 6.84
CA ALA A 70 9.55 -6.24 6.60
C ALA A 70 10.45 -6.74 7.75
N ASN A 71 10.99 -5.82 8.56
CA ASN A 71 11.73 -6.10 9.79
C ASN A 71 10.84 -6.62 10.96
N LYS A 72 9.51 -6.55 10.85
CA LYS A 72 8.58 -7.11 11.85
C LYS A 72 8.37 -8.60 11.60
N THR A 73 9.11 -9.46 12.29
CA THR A 73 9.12 -10.91 12.00
C THR A 73 7.89 -11.67 12.47
N ASP A 74 7.12 -11.11 13.41
CA ASP A 74 6.07 -11.86 14.11
C ASP A 74 4.68 -11.67 13.49
N TYR A 75 4.48 -10.55 12.78
CA TYR A 75 3.17 -10.17 12.26
C TYR A 75 3.25 -9.51 10.87
N LEU A 76 2.09 -9.45 10.23
CA LEU A 76 1.80 -8.63 9.06
C LEU A 76 0.64 -7.70 9.41
N GLU A 77 0.65 -6.51 8.83
CA GLU A 77 -0.48 -5.59 8.88
C GLU A 77 -0.98 -5.24 7.48
N VAL A 78 -2.27 -4.98 7.38
CA VAL A 78 -2.91 -4.38 6.21
C VAL A 78 -3.81 -3.22 6.66
N LEU A 79 -3.82 -2.14 5.88
CA LEU A 79 -4.73 -1.03 6.06
C LEU A 79 -5.95 -1.24 5.16
N VAL A 80 -7.11 -1.48 5.77
CA VAL A 80 -8.35 -1.81 5.07
C VAL A 80 -9.30 -0.63 5.17
N ARG A 81 -9.76 -0.15 4.01
CA ARG A 81 -10.89 0.77 3.93
C ARG A 81 -12.16 0.00 3.61
N ARG A 82 -13.20 0.19 4.40
CA ARG A 82 -14.57 -0.27 4.16
C ARG A 82 -15.10 0.37 2.89
N VAL A 83 -15.58 -0.46 1.97
CA VAL A 83 -16.22 -0.05 0.72
C VAL A 83 -17.69 -0.40 0.83
N GLU A 84 -18.58 0.54 0.47
CA GLU A 84 -20.03 0.41 0.66
C GLU A 84 -20.61 -0.85 0.00
N ASP A 85 -20.07 -1.27 -1.14
CA ASP A 85 -20.48 -2.51 -1.83
C ASP A 85 -19.43 -3.64 -1.75
N GLY A 86 -18.38 -3.45 -0.94
CA GLY A 86 -17.29 -4.42 -0.78
C GLY A 86 -17.60 -5.46 0.29
N LEU A 87 -17.75 -6.73 -0.09
CA LEU A 87 -17.94 -7.82 0.86
C LEU A 87 -16.70 -8.02 1.75
N VAL A 88 -15.54 -8.23 1.13
CA VAL A 88 -14.29 -8.54 1.83
C VAL A 88 -13.83 -7.38 2.73
N SER A 89 -13.89 -6.14 2.25
CA SER A 89 -13.45 -5.00 3.06
C SER A 89 -14.31 -4.78 4.30
N LYS A 90 -15.63 -4.94 4.21
CA LYS A 90 -16.52 -4.90 5.37
C LYS A 90 -16.17 -5.98 6.38
N GLN A 91 -16.05 -7.22 5.91
CA GLN A 91 -15.68 -8.37 6.74
C GLN A 91 -14.35 -8.13 7.47
N LEU A 92 -13.31 -7.69 6.76
CA LEU A 92 -12.01 -7.43 7.36
C LEU A 92 -12.02 -6.27 8.35
N CYS A 93 -12.79 -5.21 8.09
CA CYS A 93 -12.96 -4.11 9.04
C CYS A 93 -13.79 -4.49 10.29
N ASP A 94 -14.63 -5.51 10.20
CA ASP A 94 -15.47 -6.02 11.30
C ASP A 94 -14.80 -7.14 12.11
N LEU A 95 -13.59 -7.58 11.72
CA LEU A 95 -12.84 -8.61 12.45
C LEU A 95 -12.59 -8.25 13.91
N GLU A 96 -12.52 -9.28 14.74
CA GLU A 96 -12.13 -9.24 16.13
C GLU A 96 -10.84 -10.06 16.38
N VAL A 97 -10.16 -9.74 17.48
CA VAL A 97 -8.94 -10.45 17.88
C VAL A 97 -9.25 -11.93 18.16
N GLY A 98 -8.43 -12.82 17.61
CA GLY A 98 -8.58 -14.27 17.75
C GLY A 98 -9.27 -14.94 16.57
N GLU A 99 -9.95 -14.20 15.70
CA GLU A 99 -10.47 -14.72 14.43
C GLU A 99 -9.34 -15.07 13.46
N THR A 100 -9.67 -15.71 12.33
CA THR A 100 -8.68 -16.18 11.35
C THR A 100 -8.98 -15.69 9.94
N VAL A 101 -7.91 -15.32 9.24
CA VAL A 101 -7.94 -14.92 7.83
C VAL A 101 -7.09 -15.87 6.99
N SER A 102 -7.42 -15.98 5.71
CA SER A 102 -6.61 -16.68 4.72
C SER A 102 -5.70 -15.68 4.02
N VAL A 103 -4.39 -15.90 4.11
CA VAL A 103 -3.36 -15.00 3.57
C VAL A 103 -2.53 -15.73 2.51
N GLY A 104 -2.42 -15.14 1.32
CA GLY A 104 -1.54 -15.63 0.25
C GLY A 104 -0.58 -14.54 -0.22
N GLY A 105 0.65 -14.92 -0.58
CA GLY A 105 1.63 -13.96 -1.08
C GLY A 105 3.09 -14.36 -0.79
N PRO A 106 4.02 -13.40 -0.86
CA PRO A 106 3.82 -12.01 -1.31
C PRO A 106 3.62 -11.91 -2.84
N TYR A 107 3.18 -10.76 -3.32
CA TYR A 107 3.04 -10.44 -4.75
C TYR A 107 3.47 -9.01 -5.04
N GLY A 108 3.60 -8.67 -6.33
CA GLY A 108 3.93 -7.33 -6.78
C GLY A 108 5.43 -7.06 -6.93
N HIS A 109 5.71 -6.01 -7.70
CA HIS A 109 7.07 -5.55 -8.05
C HIS A 109 7.31 -4.08 -7.64
N PHE A 110 6.34 -3.44 -6.97
CA PHE A 110 6.46 -2.09 -6.44
C PHE A 110 7.34 -2.12 -5.18
N LYS A 111 8.65 -1.96 -5.38
CA LYS A 111 9.65 -2.07 -4.31
C LYS A 111 10.77 -1.05 -4.50
N LEU A 112 11.41 -0.69 -3.39
CA LEU A 112 12.58 0.19 -3.39
C LEU A 112 13.85 -0.62 -3.70
N LEU A 113 14.45 -0.37 -4.87
CA LEU A 113 15.76 -0.93 -5.19
C LEU A 113 16.87 -0.21 -4.43
N ASP A 114 17.94 -0.93 -4.10
CA ASP A 114 19.05 -0.44 -3.29
C ASP A 114 19.67 0.86 -3.80
N GLU A 115 19.76 1.02 -5.12
CA GLU A 115 20.29 2.20 -5.81
C GLU A 115 19.36 3.42 -5.72
N ILE A 116 18.05 3.18 -5.64
CA ILE A 116 17.01 4.22 -5.55
C ILE A 116 16.95 4.79 -4.14
N ARG A 117 17.10 3.94 -3.10
CA ARG A 117 17.03 4.35 -1.69
C ARG A 117 18.03 5.42 -1.26
N LYS A 118 19.12 5.59 -2.03
CA LYS A 118 20.18 6.58 -1.74
C LYS A 118 19.87 7.98 -2.30
N LYS A 119 18.80 8.12 -3.07
CA LYS A 119 18.37 9.38 -3.68
C LYS A 119 17.12 9.91 -2.95
N PRO A 120 16.80 11.21 -3.06
CA PRO A 120 15.56 11.76 -2.53
C PRO A 120 14.34 11.02 -3.10
N LEU A 121 13.43 10.60 -2.23
CA LEU A 121 12.18 9.94 -2.62
C LEU A 121 11.00 10.91 -2.51
N LEU A 122 10.16 10.95 -3.53
CA LEU A 122 8.87 11.62 -3.50
C LEU A 122 7.77 10.56 -3.51
N LEU A 123 7.12 10.35 -2.37
CA LEU A 123 6.07 9.36 -2.20
C LEU A 123 4.72 10.09 -2.29
N ILE A 124 3.88 9.73 -3.25
CA ILE A 124 2.59 10.40 -3.48
C ILE A 124 1.48 9.36 -3.38
N SER A 125 0.61 9.51 -2.40
CA SER A 125 -0.49 8.58 -2.17
C SER A 125 -1.84 9.25 -2.16
N THR A 126 -2.89 8.46 -2.42
CA THR A 126 -4.27 8.82 -2.05
C THR A 126 -4.93 7.72 -1.22
N GLY A 127 -5.63 8.11 -0.16
CA GLY A 127 -6.34 7.19 0.74
C GLY A 127 -5.46 6.05 1.24
N THR A 128 -5.92 4.80 1.12
CA THR A 128 -5.14 3.64 1.56
C THR A 128 -3.91 3.35 0.70
N GLY A 129 -3.68 4.10 -0.40
CA GLY A 129 -2.44 4.03 -1.17
C GLY A 129 -1.18 4.42 -0.37
N ILE A 130 -1.33 4.95 0.84
CA ILE A 130 -0.21 5.18 1.78
C ILE A 130 0.46 3.87 2.25
N SER A 131 -0.23 2.72 2.18
CA SER A 131 0.25 1.47 2.76
C SER A 131 1.66 1.01 2.36
N PRO A 132 2.01 0.94 1.06
CA PRO A 132 3.37 0.56 0.69
C PRO A 132 4.43 1.55 1.21
N PHE A 133 4.08 2.82 1.38
CA PHE A 133 4.98 3.86 1.91
C PHE A 133 5.17 3.75 3.42
N HIS A 134 4.11 3.38 4.15
CA HIS A 134 4.24 3.00 5.56
C HIS A 134 5.23 1.83 5.71
N SER A 135 5.09 0.81 4.86
CA SER A 135 6.01 -0.34 4.87
C SER A 135 7.45 0.05 4.54
N PHE A 136 7.67 0.96 3.58
CA PHE A 136 9.00 1.52 3.30
C PHE A 136 9.60 2.20 4.53
N ALA A 137 8.85 3.11 5.15
CA ALA A 137 9.32 3.89 6.30
C ALA A 137 9.55 3.03 7.55
N GLU A 138 8.76 1.98 7.79
CA GLU A 138 9.02 1.03 8.88
C GLU A 138 10.26 0.15 8.66
N SER A 139 10.55 -0.16 7.40
CA SER A 139 11.57 -1.16 7.05
C SER A 139 12.97 -0.58 6.88
N TYR A 140 13.07 0.68 6.48
CA TYR A 140 14.32 1.31 6.09
C TYR A 140 14.59 2.55 6.95
N GLU A 141 15.61 2.45 7.81
CA GLU A 141 16.08 3.58 8.61
C GLU A 141 16.81 4.61 7.73
N GLY A 142 16.61 5.89 8.03
CA GLY A 142 17.34 6.99 7.39
C GLY A 142 16.97 7.25 5.92
N LEU A 143 15.81 6.78 5.46
CA LEU A 143 15.31 7.17 4.13
C LEU A 143 15.13 8.69 4.05
N SER A 144 15.64 9.28 2.97
CA SER A 144 15.34 10.66 2.61
C SER A 144 14.10 10.66 1.73
N TYR A 145 12.94 10.97 2.32
CA TYR A 145 11.67 10.98 1.60
C TYR A 145 10.79 12.18 1.97
N ARG A 146 9.89 12.52 1.06
CA ARG A 146 8.74 13.37 1.31
C ARG A 146 7.47 12.62 0.91
N LEU A 147 6.52 12.50 1.82
CA LEU A 147 5.25 11.82 1.61
C LEU A 147 4.12 12.85 1.48
N ILE A 148 3.54 12.94 0.28
CA ILE A 148 2.37 13.76 -0.02
C ILE A 148 1.15 12.85 -0.07
N HIS A 149 0.27 12.96 0.91
CA HIS A 149 -0.90 12.11 1.05
C HIS A 149 -2.19 12.89 0.79
N GLY A 150 -2.99 12.44 -0.18
CA GLY A 150 -4.29 13.03 -0.51
C GLY A 150 -5.46 12.25 0.07
N THR A 151 -6.32 12.92 0.83
CA THR A 151 -7.55 12.31 1.38
C THR A 151 -8.77 13.20 1.17
N ALA A 152 -9.94 12.65 1.47
CA ALA A 152 -11.17 13.43 1.45
C ALA A 152 -11.31 14.25 2.73
N ARG A 153 -10.96 13.67 3.87
CA ARG A 153 -11.20 14.20 5.22
C ARG A 153 -9.94 14.26 6.06
N VAL A 154 -9.97 15.10 7.10
CA VAL A 154 -8.81 15.34 7.99
C VAL A 154 -8.47 14.09 8.81
N ASP A 155 -9.47 13.34 9.28
CA ASP A 155 -9.28 12.15 10.11
C ASP A 155 -8.65 10.96 9.35
N GLU A 156 -8.57 11.03 8.02
CA GLU A 156 -7.92 10.04 7.17
C GLU A 156 -6.39 10.18 7.12
N SER A 157 -5.79 11.00 8.01
CA SER A 157 -4.34 11.13 8.19
C SER A 157 -3.72 9.92 8.90
N TYR A 158 -3.86 8.74 8.31
CA TYR A 158 -3.54 7.45 8.91
C TYR A 158 -2.14 7.42 9.54
N GLU A 159 -2.10 7.33 10.87
CA GLU A 159 -0.87 7.27 11.69
C GLU A 159 0.15 8.35 11.31
N SER A 160 -0.31 9.57 10.98
CA SER A 160 0.54 10.68 10.52
C SER A 160 1.74 10.99 11.44
N ASP A 161 1.55 10.82 12.75
CA ASP A 161 2.58 11.07 13.77
C ASP A 161 3.83 10.21 13.57
N PHE A 162 3.70 9.04 12.95
CA PHE A 162 4.82 8.14 12.65
C PHE A 162 5.83 8.76 11.67
N TYR A 163 5.35 9.55 10.72
CA TYR A 163 6.18 10.10 9.65
C TYR A 163 6.85 11.43 10.02
N GLY A 164 6.34 12.13 11.04
CA GLY A 164 6.83 13.45 11.45
C GLY A 164 6.90 14.45 10.29
N ASP A 165 8.03 15.15 10.18
CA ASP A 165 8.26 16.20 9.17
C ASP A 165 8.26 15.70 7.71
N HIS A 166 8.27 14.39 7.49
CA HIS A 166 8.20 13.82 6.15
C HIS A 166 6.80 13.84 5.55
N TYR A 167 5.75 13.99 6.36
CA TYR A 167 4.35 13.89 5.93
C TYR A 167 3.73 15.25 5.59
N PHE A 168 3.02 15.29 4.46
CA PHE A 168 2.31 16.46 3.97
C PHE A 168 0.91 16.06 3.51
N HIS A 169 -0.13 16.62 4.13
CA HIS A 169 -1.51 16.20 3.98
C HIS A 169 -2.33 17.15 3.11
N CYS A 170 -2.80 16.65 1.97
CA CYS A 170 -3.75 17.36 1.10
C CYS A 170 -5.18 16.87 1.38
N VAL A 171 -6.07 17.77 1.81
CA VAL A 171 -7.47 17.45 2.16
C VAL A 171 -8.41 18.08 1.16
N SER A 172 -9.19 17.26 0.45
CA SER A 172 -9.99 17.72 -0.69
C SER A 172 -11.41 18.17 -0.36
N ARG A 173 -12.04 17.65 0.71
CA ARG A 173 -13.47 17.92 1.01
C ARG A 173 -13.72 18.73 2.28
N GLU A 174 -12.71 18.91 3.13
CA GLU A 174 -12.83 19.57 4.44
C GLU A 174 -11.70 20.59 4.65
N GLU A 175 -11.91 21.57 5.51
CA GLU A 175 -10.81 22.46 5.92
C GLU A 175 -9.87 21.71 6.88
N GLY A 176 -8.56 21.89 6.71
CA GLY A 176 -7.53 21.21 7.49
C GLY A 176 -6.42 20.65 6.61
N GLY A 177 -5.58 19.80 7.22
CA GLY A 177 -4.33 19.35 6.61
C GLY A 177 -3.32 20.48 6.39
N ASP A 178 -2.27 20.18 5.65
CA ASP A 178 -1.24 21.16 5.25
C ASP A 178 -1.65 21.92 3.99
N PHE A 179 -2.52 21.32 3.17
CA PHE A 179 -3.04 21.93 1.95
C PHE A 179 -4.52 21.58 1.72
N LYS A 180 -5.34 22.61 1.49
CA LYS A 180 -6.73 22.45 1.07
C LYS A 180 -6.80 22.19 -0.44
N GLY A 181 -7.04 20.95 -0.82
CA GLY A 181 -7.19 20.53 -2.22
C GLY A 181 -6.69 19.10 -2.46
N ARG A 182 -6.56 18.73 -3.74
CA ARG A 182 -5.98 17.43 -4.13
C ARG A 182 -4.45 17.52 -4.14
N VAL A 183 -3.79 16.36 -4.14
CA VAL A 183 -2.33 16.29 -4.34
C VAL A 183 -1.91 16.92 -5.65
N THR A 184 -2.72 16.80 -6.71
CA THR A 184 -2.44 17.38 -8.02
C THR A 184 -2.47 18.91 -7.99
N ASP A 185 -3.37 19.51 -7.20
CA ASP A 185 -3.41 20.97 -7.02
C ASP A 185 -2.12 21.47 -6.36
N TYR A 186 -1.66 20.78 -5.31
CA TYR A 186 -0.41 21.12 -4.62
C TYR A 186 0.83 20.93 -5.51
N LEU A 187 0.85 19.88 -6.33
CA LEU A 187 1.99 19.52 -7.18
C LEU A 187 2.25 20.51 -8.31
N ARG A 188 1.27 21.34 -8.71
CA ARG A 188 1.45 22.32 -9.80
C ARG A 188 2.63 23.24 -9.55
N ASP A 189 2.72 23.76 -8.33
CA ASP A 189 3.74 24.73 -7.94
C ASP A 189 4.94 24.08 -7.23
N LEU A 190 4.89 22.77 -6.99
CA LEU A 190 6.00 22.06 -6.37
C LEU A 190 7.16 21.90 -7.37
N GLU A 191 8.34 22.38 -6.99
CA GLU A 191 9.60 22.09 -7.68
C GLU A 191 10.11 20.70 -7.29
N ILE A 192 10.62 19.97 -8.28
CA ILE A 192 11.08 18.59 -8.11
C ILE A 192 12.52 18.51 -8.59
N ALA A 193 13.39 18.01 -7.72
CA ALA A 193 14.79 17.84 -8.06
C ALA A 193 14.96 16.73 -9.11
N PRO A 194 15.79 16.89 -10.16
CA PRO A 194 15.93 15.90 -11.22
C PRO A 194 16.40 14.51 -10.74
N GLU A 195 17.10 14.43 -9.62
CA GLU A 195 17.57 13.18 -9.02
C GLU A 195 16.50 12.43 -8.21
N THR A 196 15.32 13.03 -8.00
CA THR A 196 14.24 12.43 -7.23
C THR A 196 13.70 11.17 -7.90
N ASN A 197 13.36 10.15 -7.11
CA ASN A 197 12.56 9.02 -7.57
C ASN A 197 11.16 9.15 -6.98
N ALA A 198 10.16 9.16 -7.84
CA ALA A 198 8.77 9.30 -7.47
C ALA A 198 8.08 7.94 -7.40
N PHE A 199 7.34 7.70 -6.33
CA PHE A 199 6.51 6.52 -6.16
C PHE A 199 5.06 6.97 -5.97
N LEU A 200 4.16 6.48 -6.81
CA LEU A 200 2.74 6.85 -6.85
C LEU A 200 1.88 5.65 -6.47
N CYS A 201 0.96 5.82 -5.52
CA CYS A 201 0.07 4.73 -5.12
C CYS A 201 -1.35 5.21 -4.74
N GLY A 202 -2.38 4.50 -5.20
CA GLY A 202 -3.78 4.79 -4.87
C GLY A 202 -4.65 4.94 -6.12
N ASN A 203 -5.51 5.97 -6.12
CA ASN A 203 -6.50 6.19 -7.17
C ASN A 203 -5.88 6.33 -8.58
N CYS A 204 -6.44 5.64 -9.57
CA CYS A 204 -5.93 5.60 -10.94
C CYS A 204 -5.87 6.98 -11.62
N ASP A 205 -6.91 7.81 -11.46
CA ASP A 205 -6.95 9.14 -12.08
C ASP A 205 -5.84 10.04 -11.51
N MET A 206 -5.62 9.97 -10.19
CA MET A 206 -4.50 10.66 -9.55
C MET A 206 -3.16 10.18 -10.12
N ILE A 207 -2.98 8.87 -10.27
CA ILE A 207 -1.72 8.32 -10.80
C ILE A 207 -1.46 8.82 -12.22
N TYR A 208 -2.45 8.79 -13.10
CA TYR A 208 -2.28 9.26 -14.47
C TYR A 208 -1.94 10.75 -14.53
N GLU A 209 -2.70 11.59 -13.81
CA GLU A 209 -2.46 13.04 -13.80
C GLU A 209 -1.08 13.38 -13.23
N VAL A 210 -0.70 12.77 -12.09
CA VAL A 210 0.60 13.02 -11.47
C VAL A 210 1.75 12.50 -12.33
N PHE A 211 1.60 11.34 -12.98
CA PHE A 211 2.63 10.80 -13.86
C PHE A 211 2.95 11.76 -15.02
N ASP A 212 1.94 12.34 -15.64
CA ASP A 212 2.11 13.34 -16.70
C ASP A 212 2.74 14.63 -16.15
N MET A 213 2.26 15.14 -15.00
CA MET A 213 2.84 16.32 -14.35
C MET A 213 4.32 16.16 -14.00
N LEU A 214 4.74 14.97 -13.54
CA LEU A 214 6.13 14.69 -13.21
C LEU A 214 7.02 14.64 -14.46
N GLN A 215 6.51 14.09 -15.57
CA GLN A 215 7.23 14.12 -16.84
C GLN A 215 7.35 15.54 -17.40
N ASP A 216 6.29 16.35 -17.32
CA ASP A 216 6.32 17.75 -17.75
C ASP A 216 7.31 18.58 -16.91
N LYS A 217 7.52 18.20 -15.65
CA LYS A 217 8.55 18.76 -14.75
C LYS A 217 9.95 18.19 -15.01
N GLY A 218 10.11 17.31 -16.01
CA GLY A 218 11.39 16.80 -16.49
C GLY A 218 11.86 15.51 -15.80
N LEU A 219 11.02 14.84 -15.01
CA LEU A 219 11.38 13.57 -14.38
C LEU A 219 11.29 12.42 -15.42
N PRO A 220 12.37 11.68 -15.69
CA PRO A 220 12.35 10.54 -16.61
C PRO A 220 11.37 9.46 -16.13
N THR A 221 10.72 8.77 -17.07
CA THR A 221 9.81 7.65 -16.77
C THR A 221 10.45 6.57 -15.89
N ALA A 222 11.75 6.32 -16.05
CA ALA A 222 12.48 5.33 -15.25
C ALA A 222 12.58 5.69 -13.75
N GLN A 223 12.32 6.95 -13.39
CA GLN A 223 12.30 7.46 -12.02
C GLN A 223 10.87 7.58 -11.46
N ILE A 224 9.84 7.16 -12.21
CA ILE A 224 8.44 7.20 -11.78
C ILE A 224 7.93 5.77 -11.68
N HIS A 225 7.57 5.37 -10.47
CA HIS A 225 7.07 4.03 -10.13
C HIS A 225 5.62 4.14 -9.69
N THR A 226 4.76 3.23 -10.14
CA THR A 226 3.31 3.33 -9.89
C THR A 226 2.71 2.00 -9.43
N GLU A 227 1.78 2.05 -8.48
CA GLU A 227 0.93 0.93 -8.08
C GLU A 227 -0.53 1.41 -7.99
N VAL A 228 -1.42 0.85 -8.79
CA VAL A 228 -2.80 1.35 -8.96
C VAL A 228 -3.75 0.54 -8.09
N TYR A 229 -4.61 1.22 -7.33
CA TYR A 229 -5.69 0.60 -6.58
C TYR A 229 -7.01 0.75 -7.36
N PHE A 230 -7.79 -0.32 -7.37
CA PHE A 230 -9.08 -0.42 -8.06
C PHE A 230 -10.24 -0.49 -7.06
#